data_AF-A0A1U9UVD2-F1
#
_entry.id   AF-A0A1U9UVD2-F1
#
_cell.length_a   1.000
_cell.length_b   1.000
_cell.length_c   1.000
_cell.angle_alpha   90.00
_cell.angle_beta   90.00
_cell.angle_gamma   90.00
#
_symmetry.space_group_name_H-M   'P 1'
#
loop_
_entity.id
_entity.type
_entity.pdbx_description
1 polymer ?
#
loop_
_entity_poly.entity_id
_entity_poly.type
_entity_poly.pdbx_seq_one_letter_code
_entity_poly.pdbx_strand_id
1 'polypeptide(L)'
;MPALPAKHYAAKLQGQLRSLLGHEQIITQTYGRHLLIKRLDDEEPTVVARLTELGRNRYGAAFRTHSGRWETLPGNGTLDEMAEVVVTLLHPYLQPDNY
;
A
#
# COMPACT_ATOMS: atom_id res chain seq x y z
N MET A 1 -3.85 -19.07 -5.96
CA MET A 1 -2.47 -18.89 -5.41
C MET A 1 -1.84 -17.69 -6.12
N PRO A 2 -1.36 -16.65 -5.42
CA PRO A 2 -0.60 -15.57 -6.07
C PRO A 2 0.71 -16.12 -6.65
N ALA A 3 1.18 -15.56 -7.77
CA ALA A 3 2.48 -15.91 -8.32
C ALA A 3 3.58 -15.61 -7.29
N LEU A 4 4.61 -16.46 -7.19
CA LEU A 4 5.75 -16.29 -6.26
C LEU A 4 6.38 -14.88 -6.31
N PRO A 5 6.54 -14.23 -7.48
CA PRO A 5 7.04 -12.85 -7.55
C PRO A 5 6.12 -11.84 -6.85
N ALA A 6 4.80 -12.00 -6.94
CA ALA A 6 3.84 -11.07 -6.34
C ALA A 6 3.92 -11.10 -4.80
N LYS A 7 4.11 -12.28 -4.21
CA LYS A 7 4.31 -12.41 -2.76
C LYS A 7 5.61 -11.74 -2.29
N HIS A 8 6.68 -11.87 -3.07
CA HIS A 8 7.95 -11.20 -2.79
C HIS A 8 7.79 -9.67 -2.78
N TYR A 9 7.11 -9.09 -3.78
CA TYR A 9 6.87 -7.65 -3.83
C TYR A 9 5.94 -7.15 -2.73
N ALA A 10 4.93 -7.93 -2.32
CA ALA A 10 4.12 -7.59 -1.16
C ALA A 10 4.99 -7.49 0.11
N ALA A 11 5.79 -8.53 0.40
CA ALA A 11 6.67 -8.52 1.57
C ALA A 11 7.69 -7.36 1.53
N LYS A 12 8.28 -7.08 0.36
CA LYS A 12 9.17 -5.93 0.16
C LYS A 12 8.47 -4.61 0.48
N LEU A 13 7.29 -4.39 -0.09
CA LEU A 13 6.49 -3.18 0.15
C LEU A 13 6.13 -3.03 1.63
N GLN A 14 5.78 -4.12 2.31
CA GLN A 14 5.46 -4.08 3.74
C GLN A 14 6.64 -3.61 4.57
N GLY A 15 7.83 -4.18 4.34
CA GLY A 15 9.05 -3.77 5.05
C GLY A 15 9.38 -2.30 4.84
N GLN A 16 9.23 -1.80 3.61
CA GLN A 16 9.48 -0.40 3.28
C GLN A 16 8.49 0.54 3.96
N LEU A 17 7.18 0.25 3.88
CA LEU A 17 6.16 1.08 4.52
C LEU A 17 6.37 1.14 6.03
N ARG A 18 6.64 -0.01 6.68
CA ARG A 18 6.92 -0.06 8.11
C ARG A 18 8.17 0.74 8.49
N SER A 19 9.23 0.63 7.69
CA SER A 19 10.46 1.41 7.90
C SER A 19 10.22 2.91 7.74
N LEU A 20 9.43 3.34 6.75
CA LEU A 20 9.14 4.75 6.48
C LEU A 20 8.19 5.36 7.53
N LEU A 21 7.24 4.56 8.03
CA LEU A 21 6.24 5.01 9.00
C LEU A 21 6.71 4.87 10.47
N GLY A 22 7.71 4.03 10.73
CA GLY A 22 8.23 3.79 12.09
C GLY A 22 7.35 2.87 12.95
N HIS A 23 6.43 2.11 12.36
CA HIS A 23 5.56 1.19 13.09
C HIS A 23 5.21 -0.07 12.29
N GLU A 24 4.79 -1.12 13.00
CA GLU A 24 4.50 -2.44 12.41
C GLU A 24 3.03 -2.62 11.98
N GLN A 25 2.16 -1.64 12.24
CA GLN A 25 0.71 -1.71 11.98
C GLN A 25 0.28 -1.60 10.50
N ILE A 26 1.19 -1.88 9.57
CA ILE A 26 0.89 -2.00 8.14
C ILE A 26 1.08 -3.45 7.71
N ILE A 27 0.12 -3.99 6.97
CA ILE A 27 0.29 -5.23 6.23
C ILE A 27 0.05 -4.99 4.75
N THR A 28 0.69 -5.79 3.90
CA THR A 28 0.43 -5.77 2.47
C THR A 28 -0.08 -7.12 2.00
N GLN A 29 -0.93 -7.10 0.98
CA GLN A 29 -1.53 -8.31 0.45
C GLN A 29 -1.63 -8.24 -1.08
N THR A 30 -1.27 -9.33 -1.74
CA THR A 30 -1.49 -9.47 -3.18
C THR A 30 -2.96 -9.68 -3.51
N TYR A 31 -3.50 -8.93 -4.47
CA TYR A 31 -4.84 -9.10 -5.02
C TYR A 31 -4.82 -8.88 -6.54
N GLY A 32 -4.75 -9.98 -7.30
CA GLY A 32 -4.54 -9.90 -8.75
C GLY A 32 -3.24 -9.15 -9.08
N ARG A 33 -3.35 -8.05 -9.84
CA ARG A 33 -2.24 -7.14 -10.18
C ARG A 33 -1.99 -6.03 -9.14
N HIS A 34 -2.70 -6.08 -8.02
CA HIS A 34 -2.64 -5.07 -6.99
C HIS A 34 -1.86 -5.58 -5.76
N LEU A 35 -1.11 -4.67 -5.15
CA LEU A 35 -0.59 -4.82 -3.80
C LEU A 35 -1.46 -3.93 -2.92
N LEU A 36 -2.37 -4.53 -2.17
CA LEU A 36 -3.20 -3.84 -1.20
C LEU A 36 -2.34 -3.46 0.00
N ILE A 37 -2.51 -2.23 0.47
CA ILE A 37 -1.90 -1.70 1.68
C ILE A 37 -3.02 -1.58 2.69
N LYS A 38 -2.88 -2.32 3.80
CA LYS A 38 -3.86 -2.33 4.86
C LYS A 38 -3.21 -1.82 6.14
N ARG A 39 -3.96 -1.01 6.86
CA ARG A 39 -3.66 -0.70 8.25
C ARG A 39 -4.26 -1.80 9.12
N LEU A 40 -3.54 -2.23 10.15
CA LEU A 40 -4.07 -3.10 11.18
C LEU A 40 -4.87 -2.24 12.16
N ASP A 41 -6.16 -2.52 12.29
CA ASP A 41 -7.05 -1.92 13.27
C ASP A 41 -7.44 -2.98 14.32
N ASP A 42 -8.06 -2.56 15.42
CA ASP A 42 -8.45 -3.45 16.53
C ASP A 42 -9.50 -4.50 16.13
N GLU A 43 -10.34 -4.21 15.14
CA GLU A 43 -11.37 -5.12 14.63
C GLU A 43 -10.89 -5.90 13.40
N GLU A 44 -10.82 -5.23 12.25
CA GLU A 44 -10.40 -5.82 10.98
C GLU A 44 -9.44 -4.90 10.23
N PRO A 45 -8.43 -5.43 9.51
CA PRO A 45 -7.50 -4.59 8.75
C PRO A 45 -8.19 -3.76 7.66
N THR A 46 -8.15 -2.43 7.79
CA THR A 46 -8.70 -1.51 6.78
C THR A 46 -7.79 -1.40 5.57
N VAL A 47 -8.34 -1.59 4.37
CA VAL A 47 -7.63 -1.29 3.11
C VAL A 47 -7.58 0.23 2.91
N VAL A 48 -6.39 0.82 3.02
CA VAL A 48 -6.16 2.27 2.89
C VAL A 48 -5.75 2.65 1.46
N ALA A 49 -4.88 1.85 0.85
CA ALA A 49 -4.34 2.14 -0.47
C ALA A 49 -4.05 0.87 -1.26
N ARG A 50 -3.72 1.03 -2.54
CA ARG A 50 -3.17 -0.05 -3.37
C ARG A 50 -2.11 0.48 -4.32
N LEU A 51 -1.10 -0.34 -4.58
CA LEU A 51 -0.24 -0.20 -5.76
C LEU A 51 -0.72 -1.15 -6.85
N THR A 52 -0.72 -0.71 -8.10
CA THR A 52 -1.13 -1.50 -9.27
C THR A 52 0.04 -1.63 -10.21
N GLU A 53 0.42 -2.85 -10.55
CA GLU A 53 1.48 -3.09 -11.53
C GLU A 53 1.01 -2.65 -12.93
N LEU A 54 1.78 -1.74 -13.53
CA LEU A 54 1.56 -1.20 -14.88
C LEU A 54 2.46 -1.89 -15.93
N GLY A 55 3.39 -2.73 -15.47
CA GLY A 55 4.40 -3.43 -16.26
C GLY A 55 5.80 -2.85 -16.09
N ARG A 56 6.82 -3.65 -16.46
CA ARG A 56 8.25 -3.28 -16.38
C ARG A 56 8.66 -2.73 -14.99
N ASN A 57 8.15 -3.34 -13.92
CA ASN A 57 8.40 -2.92 -12.54
C ASN A 57 7.98 -1.47 -12.23
N ARG A 58 6.97 -0.94 -12.96
CA ARG A 58 6.31 0.32 -12.64
C ARG A 58 4.95 0.09 -12.00
N TYR A 59 4.64 0.93 -11.03
CA TYR A 59 3.42 0.91 -10.24
C TYR A 59 2.75 2.27 -10.29
N GLY A 60 1.42 2.26 -10.30
CA GLY A 60 0.59 3.42 -9.98
C GLY A 60 -0.10 3.20 -8.63
N ALA A 61 -0.38 4.26 -7.89
CA ALA A 61 -1.01 4.18 -6.58
C ALA A 61 -2.45 4.70 -6.60
N ALA A 62 -3.30 4.14 -5.76
CA ALA A 62 -4.63 4.67 -5.49
C ALA A 62 -4.97 4.57 -4.00
N PHE A 63 -5.62 5.61 -3.48
CA PHE A 63 -6.17 5.71 -2.14
C PHE A 63 -7.62 5.22 -2.12
N ARG A 64 -8.04 4.56 -1.03
CA ARG A 64 -9.42 4.19 -0.78
C ARG A 64 -10.03 5.18 0.20
N THR A 65 -10.98 5.98 -0.25
CA THR A 65 -11.70 6.93 0.60
C THR A 65 -12.57 6.20 1.62
N HIS A 66 -13.03 6.92 2.65
CA HIS A 66 -13.98 6.39 3.65
C HIS A 66 -15.31 5.90 3.02
N SER A 67 -15.71 6.44 1.86
CA SER A 67 -16.89 5.98 1.12
C SER A 67 -16.63 4.72 0.27
N GLY A 68 -15.41 4.18 0.32
CA GLY A 68 -14.98 3.01 -0.43
C GLY A 68 -14.57 3.31 -1.88
N ARG A 69 -14.59 4.58 -2.31
CA ARG A 69 -14.16 5.00 -3.65
C ARG A 69 -12.64 4.94 -3.78
N TRP A 70 -12.16 4.58 -4.96
CA TRP A 70 -10.73 4.64 -5.29
C TRP A 70 -10.38 5.96 -5.96
N GLU A 71 -9.33 6.61 -5.48
CA GLU A 71 -8.76 7.84 -6.03
C GLU A 71 -7.31 7.64 -6.42
N THR A 72 -6.94 8.00 -7.64
CA THR A 72 -5.58 7.84 -8.14
C THR A 72 -4.65 8.86 -7.48
N LEU A 73 -3.53 8.40 -6.96
CA LEU A 73 -2.44 9.28 -6.53
C LEU A 73 -1.61 9.70 -7.75
N PRO A 74 -0.97 10.88 -7.70
CA PRO A 74 -0.14 11.36 -8.79
C PRO A 74 1.09 10.45 -8.99
N GLY A 75 1.53 10.36 -10.25
CA GLY A 75 2.77 9.71 -10.63
C GLY A 75 2.68 8.19 -10.81
N ASN A 76 3.76 7.65 -11.33
CA ASN A 76 4.02 6.22 -11.44
C ASN A 76 5.53 5.99 -11.38
N GLY A 77 5.96 4.90 -10.77
CA GLY A 77 7.37 4.67 -10.47
C GLY A 77 7.64 3.24 -10.04
N THR A 78 8.86 2.98 -9.63
CA THR A 78 9.26 1.73 -8.97
C THR A 78 8.44 1.50 -7.70
N LEU A 79 8.51 0.29 -7.16
CA LEU A 79 7.85 -0.04 -5.89
C LEU A 79 8.27 0.91 -4.76
N ASP A 80 9.56 1.27 -4.73
CA ASP A 80 10.21 2.04 -3.68
C ASP A 80 9.76 3.51 -3.76
N GLU A 81 9.81 4.10 -4.96
CA GLU A 81 9.30 5.46 -5.22
C GLU A 81 7.81 5.58 -4.87
N MET A 82 7.00 4.57 -5.23
CA MET A 82 5.57 4.63 -4.94
C MET A 82 5.26 4.37 -3.47
N ALA A 83 6.12 3.69 -2.71
CA ALA A 83 6.00 3.59 -1.26
C ALA A 83 6.20 4.96 -0.60
N GLU A 84 7.20 5.74 -1.03
CA GLU A 84 7.43 7.10 -0.56
C GLU A 84 6.26 8.03 -0.89
N VAL A 85 5.72 7.96 -2.12
CA VAL A 85 4.54 8.74 -2.53
C VAL A 85 3.35 8.43 -1.64
N VAL A 86 3.08 7.14 -1.40
CA VAL A 86 1.99 6.70 -0.53
C VAL A 86 2.18 7.23 0.89
N VAL A 87 3.37 7.08 1.49
CA VAL A 87 3.62 7.54 2.85
C VAL A 87 3.49 9.06 2.93
N THR A 88 4.05 9.80 1.97
CA THR A 88 4.02 11.26 1.95
C THR A 88 2.60 11.80 1.86
N LEU A 89 1.78 11.25 0.95
CA LEU A 89 0.44 11.79 0.70
C LEU A 89 -0.62 11.24 1.66
N LEU A 90 -0.43 10.02 2.17
CA LEU A 90 -1.42 9.33 2.99
C LEU A 90 -0.96 9.14 4.44
N HIS A 91 0.08 9.86 4.88
CA HIS A 91 0.64 9.72 6.22
C HIS A 91 -0.43 9.63 7.33
N PRO A 92 -1.44 10.53 7.38
CA PRO A 92 -2.46 10.46 8.44
C PRO A 92 -3.29 9.18 8.40
N TYR A 93 -3.64 8.69 7.21
CA TYR A 93 -4.48 7.49 7.05
C TYR A 93 -3.74 6.19 7.37
N LEU A 94 -2.40 6.24 7.43
CA LEU A 94 -1.55 5.09 7.72
C LEU A 94 -1.17 4.99 9.20
N GLN A 95 -1.49 6.01 10.01
CA GLN A 95 -1.18 6.01 11.44
C GLN A 95 -2.13 5.07 12.22
N PRO A 96 -1.60 4.38 13.26
CA PRO A 96 -2.36 3.58 14.22
C PRO A 96 -3.57 4.29 14.83
N ASP A 97 -3.31 5.49 15.35
CA ASP A 97 -4.17 6.12 16.35
C ASP A 97 -5.17 7.11 15.74
N ASN A 98 -5.34 7.08 14.41
CA ASN A 98 -5.99 8.17 13.70
C ASN A 98 -7.50 7.99 13.46
N TYR A 99 -8.17 7.02 14.09
CA TYR A 99 -9.64 6.98 14.16
C TYR A 99 -10.14 6.04 15.25
#